data_AF-A0A961H5Q6-F1
#
_entry.id   AF-A0A961H5Q6-F1
#
_cell.length_a   1.000
_cell.length_b   1.000
_cell.length_c   1.000
_cell.angle_alpha   90.00
_cell.angle_beta   90.00
_cell.angle_gamma   90.00
#
_symmetry.space_group_name_H-M   'P 1'
#
loop_
_entity.id
_entity.type
_entity.pdbx_description
1 polymer ?
#
loop_
_entity_poly.entity_id
_entity_poly.type
_entity_poly.pdbx_seq_one_letter_code
_entity_poly.pdbx_strand_id
1 'polypeptide(L)'
;MKPFLRPTSRARLAPVGWTSEPAGQWAGREVEVVYDPRQHQVVLCRNDPGDRTRAELAGAGYRRCASDGTQEMWVRDRSVEAAAALERETGQQHRPPAVAMEGRGL
;
A
#
# COMPACT_ATOMS: atom_id res chain seq x y z
N MET A 1 -12.92 4.08 3.14
CA MET A 1 -12.80 5.31 2.32
C MET A 1 -11.39 5.32 1.73
N LYS A 2 -11.13 5.90 0.55
CA LYS A 2 -9.79 5.86 -0.10
C LYS A 2 -8.95 7.08 0.31
N PRO A 3 -7.64 6.96 0.53
CA PRO A 3 -6.76 8.11 0.75
C PRO A 3 -6.82 9.12 -0.38
N PHE A 4 -6.67 10.40 -0.05
CA PHE A 4 -6.82 11.50 -0.99
C PHE A 4 -5.91 12.68 -0.62
N LEU A 5 -5.66 13.54 -1.63
CA LEU A 5 -5.01 14.82 -1.45
C LEU A 5 -6.06 15.91 -1.33
N ARG A 6 -5.80 16.91 -0.47
CA ARG A 6 -6.60 18.13 -0.39
C ARG A 6 -5.71 19.34 -0.15
N PRO A 7 -6.16 20.56 -0.49
CA PRO A 7 -5.44 21.78 -0.12
C PRO A 7 -5.24 21.86 1.40
N THR A 8 -4.06 22.29 1.82
CA THR A 8 -3.73 22.45 3.23
C THR A 8 -4.68 23.47 3.88
N SER A 9 -5.36 23.07 4.96
CA SER A 9 -6.31 23.95 5.65
C SER A 9 -6.38 23.64 7.14
N ARG A 10 -6.00 24.62 7.98
CA ARG A 10 -6.06 24.48 9.44
C ARG A 10 -7.49 24.31 9.99
N ALA A 11 -8.50 24.71 9.23
CA ALA A 11 -9.91 24.59 9.62
C ALA A 11 -10.53 23.22 9.28
N ARG A 12 -9.87 22.41 8.44
CA ARG A 12 -10.39 21.11 8.01
C ARG A 12 -9.74 19.99 8.81
N LEU A 13 -10.52 19.33 9.66
CA LEU A 13 -10.06 18.15 10.36
C LEU A 13 -10.03 16.93 9.43
N ALA A 14 -9.14 15.98 9.73
CA ALA A 14 -9.19 14.65 9.12
C ALA A 14 -10.43 13.89 9.64
N PRO A 15 -10.96 12.91 8.88
CA PRO A 15 -11.95 11.98 9.41
C PRO A 15 -11.48 11.31 10.71
N VAL A 16 -12.43 10.85 11.54
CA VAL A 16 -12.10 10.14 12.80
C VAL A 16 -11.24 8.92 12.51
N GLY A 17 -10.13 8.79 13.24
CA GLY A 17 -9.16 7.69 13.07
C GLY A 17 -8.18 7.86 11.90
N TRP A 18 -8.33 8.92 11.09
CA TRP A 18 -7.44 9.25 10.00
C TRP A 18 -6.46 10.34 10.42
N THR A 19 -5.33 10.42 9.71
CA THR A 19 -4.34 11.48 9.87
C THR A 19 -4.26 12.34 8.62
N SER A 20 -3.70 13.55 8.78
CA SER A 20 -3.37 14.47 7.70
C SER A 20 -1.91 14.87 7.82
N GLU A 21 -1.14 14.71 6.75
CA GLU A 21 0.28 15.07 6.72
C GLU A 21 0.60 15.96 5.52
N PRO A 22 1.52 16.94 5.67
CA PRO A 22 1.94 17.79 4.56
C PRO A 22 2.47 16.95 3.40
N ALA A 23 1.84 17.12 2.23
CA ALA A 23 2.23 16.47 1.00
C ALA A 23 2.90 17.45 0.03
N GLY A 24 3.32 18.63 0.49
CA GLY A 24 4.04 19.64 -0.31
C GLY A 24 3.20 20.22 -1.45
N GLN A 25 3.85 20.82 -2.44
CA GLN A 25 3.15 21.42 -3.58
C GLN A 25 2.78 20.39 -4.64
N TRP A 26 1.53 20.40 -5.07
CA TRP A 26 1.00 19.61 -6.18
C TRP A 26 0.22 20.52 -7.11
N ALA A 27 0.52 20.49 -8.41
CA ALA A 27 -0.07 21.39 -9.39
C ALA A 27 -0.11 22.88 -8.94
N GLY A 28 0.99 23.34 -8.30
CA GLY A 28 1.13 24.72 -7.79
C GLY A 28 0.35 25.04 -6.51
N ARG A 29 -0.17 24.03 -5.79
CA ARG A 29 -0.90 24.22 -4.53
C ARG A 29 -0.28 23.39 -3.42
N GLU A 30 -0.09 24.01 -2.25
CA GLU A 30 0.23 23.27 -1.02
C GLU A 30 -0.92 22.34 -0.66
N VAL A 31 -0.62 21.05 -0.59
CA VAL A 31 -1.59 20.01 -0.26
C VAL A 31 -1.11 19.17 0.92
N GLU A 32 -2.08 18.53 1.55
CA GLU A 32 -1.88 17.49 2.55
C GLU A 32 -2.51 16.19 2.08
N VAL A 33 -1.88 15.08 2.46
CA VAL A 33 -2.42 13.74 2.25
C VAL A 33 -3.22 13.32 3.47
N VAL A 34 -4.44 12.85 3.24
CA VAL A 34 -5.36 12.39 4.28
C VAL A 34 -5.56 10.89 4.11
N TYR A 35 -5.19 10.12 5.14
CA TYR A 35 -5.22 8.66 5.09
C TYR A 35 -5.44 8.05 6.48
N ASP A 36 -6.01 6.84 6.53
CA ASP A 36 -6.01 6.00 7.73
C ASP A 36 -4.64 5.30 7.86
N PRO A 37 -3.81 5.59 8.90
CA PRO A 37 -2.48 4.99 9.06
C PRO A 37 -2.51 3.51 9.47
N ARG A 38 -3.66 3.01 9.95
CA ARG A 38 -3.85 1.61 10.33
C ARG A 38 -4.15 0.75 9.11
N GLN A 39 -4.85 1.30 8.13
CA GLN A 39 -5.29 0.59 6.93
C GLN A 39 -4.44 0.90 5.70
N HIS A 40 -3.85 2.08 5.59
CA HIS A 40 -3.18 2.53 4.38
C HIS A 40 -1.68 2.71 4.59
N GLN A 41 -0.92 2.33 3.57
CA GLN A 41 0.45 2.78 3.40
C GLN A 41 0.53 3.64 2.14
N VAL A 42 1.07 4.85 2.31
CA VAL A 42 1.17 5.87 1.27
C VAL A 42 2.63 6.08 0.90
N VAL A 43 2.89 6.21 -0.40
CA VAL A 43 4.18 6.60 -0.97
C VAL A 43 3.96 7.80 -1.89
N LEU A 44 4.78 8.84 -1.73
CA LEU A 44 4.78 10.03 -2.59
C LEU A 44 6.06 10.04 -3.43
N CYS A 45 5.91 9.90 -4.74
CA CYS A 45 6.99 10.10 -5.71
C CYS A 45 7.04 11.59 -6.06
N ARG A 46 8.14 12.26 -5.72
CA ARG A 46 8.33 13.72 -5.89
C ARG A 46 8.77 14.14 -7.29
N ASN A 47 9.12 13.18 -8.14
CA ASN A 47 9.50 13.36 -9.54
C ASN A 47 8.90 12.19 -10.33
N ASP A 48 8.98 12.25 -11.68
CA ASP A 48 8.53 11.14 -12.51
C ASP A 48 9.29 9.88 -12.11
N PRO A 49 8.61 8.85 -11.60
CA PRO A 49 9.29 7.65 -11.11
C PRO A 49 9.78 6.76 -12.25
N GLY A 50 9.37 7.01 -13.49
CA GLY A 50 9.63 6.13 -14.63
C GLY A 50 8.93 4.77 -14.53
N ASP A 51 8.89 4.05 -15.65
CA ASP A 51 8.10 2.81 -15.75
C ASP A 51 8.60 1.68 -14.85
N ARG A 52 9.92 1.61 -14.61
CA ARG A 52 10.51 0.60 -13.72
C ARG A 52 9.99 0.74 -12.30
N THR A 53 10.08 1.93 -11.70
CA THR A 53 9.62 2.15 -10.32
C THR A 53 8.10 2.01 -10.23
N ARG A 54 7.34 2.43 -11.26
CA ARG A 54 5.91 2.16 -11.33
C ARG A 54 5.60 0.66 -11.31
N ALA A 55 6.34 -0.15 -12.06
CA ALA A 55 6.20 -1.61 -12.08
C ALA A 55 6.57 -2.24 -10.74
N GLU A 56 7.65 -1.79 -10.11
CA GLU A 56 8.07 -2.27 -8.77
C GLU A 56 7.02 -1.93 -7.70
N LEU A 57 6.47 -0.71 -7.71
CA LEU A 57 5.39 -0.30 -6.81
C LEU A 57 4.12 -1.13 -7.03
N ALA A 58 3.72 -1.34 -8.29
CA ALA A 58 2.59 -2.18 -8.63
C ALA A 58 2.79 -3.63 -8.18
N GLY A 59 3.98 -4.20 -8.40
CA GLY A 59 4.36 -5.53 -7.93
C GLY A 59 4.35 -5.66 -6.40
N ALA A 60 4.66 -4.58 -5.69
CA ALA A 60 4.57 -4.50 -4.22
C ALA A 60 3.13 -4.24 -3.70
N GLY A 61 2.12 -4.26 -4.57
CA GLY A 61 0.71 -4.12 -4.23
C GLY A 61 0.23 -2.66 -4.10
N TYR A 62 1.07 -1.68 -4.46
CA TYR A 62 0.65 -0.29 -4.50
C TYR A 62 -0.16 0.01 -5.76
N ARG A 63 -1.20 0.83 -5.61
CA ARG A 63 -2.00 1.36 -6.70
C ARG A 63 -1.84 2.87 -6.78
N ARG A 64 -1.64 3.39 -7.98
CA ARG A 64 -1.60 4.84 -8.23
C ARG A 64 -2.96 5.46 -7.90
N CYS A 65 -2.95 6.46 -7.05
CA CYS A 65 -4.16 7.09 -6.52
C CYS A 65 -4.32 8.56 -6.92
N ALA A 66 -3.23 9.29 -7.09
CA ALA A 66 -3.22 10.63 -7.65
C ALA A 66 -1.92 10.90 -8.42
N SER A 67 -1.95 11.85 -9.36
CA SER A 67 -0.78 12.38 -10.05
C SER A 67 -1.05 13.82 -10.50
N ASP A 68 -0.02 14.66 -10.50
CA ASP A 68 -0.05 16.00 -11.10
C ASP A 68 0.76 16.09 -12.41
N GLY A 69 1.18 14.94 -12.97
CA GLY A 69 2.01 14.84 -14.18
C GLY A 69 3.51 14.77 -13.91
N THR A 70 3.97 15.20 -12.73
CA THR A 70 5.39 15.07 -12.32
C THR A 70 5.53 14.28 -11.03
N GLN A 71 4.54 14.37 -10.15
CA GLN A 71 4.47 13.64 -8.90
C GLN A 71 3.37 12.59 -8.96
N GLU A 72 3.56 11.54 -8.18
CA GLU A 72 2.58 10.46 -8.07
C GLU A 72 2.39 10.05 -6.62
N MET A 73 1.15 9.74 -6.26
CA MET A 73 0.77 9.22 -4.95
C MET A 73 0.32 7.78 -5.16
N TRP A 74 0.97 6.88 -4.44
CA TRP A 74 0.76 5.45 -4.49
C TRP A 74 0.26 4.97 -3.13
N VAL A 75 -0.72 4.08 -3.13
CA VAL A 75 -1.37 3.59 -1.91
C VAL A 75 -1.52 2.08 -1.99
N ARG A 76 -1.21 1.39 -0.89
CA ARG A 76 -1.62 0.00 -0.67
C ARG A 76 -2.39 -0.13 0.64
N ASP A 77 -3.22 -1.16 0.69
CA ASP A 77 -3.96 -1.52 1.90
C ASP A 77 -3.16 -2.51 2.73
N ARG A 78 -2.86 -2.13 3.98
CA ARG A 78 -2.11 -2.95 4.95
C ARG A 78 -2.94 -4.12 5.47
N SER A 79 -4.26 -3.96 5.59
CA SER A 79 -5.12 -5.03 6.10
C SER A 79 -5.26 -6.15 5.07
N VAL A 80 -5.36 -5.81 3.78
CA VAL A 80 -5.34 -6.79 2.69
C VAL A 80 -3.98 -7.48 2.58
N GLU A 81 -2.87 -6.76 2.77
CA GLU A 81 -1.53 -7.35 2.71
C GLU A 81 -1.26 -8.28 3.90
N ALA A 82 -1.64 -7.87 5.12
CA ALA A 82 -1.52 -8.70 6.31
C ALA A 82 -2.37 -9.98 6.20
N ALA A 83 -3.59 -9.90 5.66
CA ALA A 83 -4.43 -11.06 5.39
C ALA A 83 -3.78 -12.00 4.35
N ALA A 84 -3.31 -11.45 3.22
CA ALA A 84 -2.65 -12.24 2.18
C ALA A 84 -1.32 -12.88 2.66
N ALA A 85 -0.59 -12.21 3.56
CA ALA A 85 0.61 -12.75 4.19
C ALA A 85 0.28 -13.93 5.12
N LEU A 86 -0.78 -13.79 5.93
CA LEU A 86 -1.27 -14.87 6.80
C LEU A 86 -1.77 -16.07 5.97
N GLU A 87 -2.47 -15.83 4.86
CA GLU A 87 -2.93 -16.89 3.96
C GLU A 87 -1.74 -17.63 3.30
N ARG A 88 -0.67 -16.93 2.90
CA ARG A 88 0.54 -17.57 2.39
C ARG A 88 1.25 -18.41 3.45
N GLU A 89 1.34 -17.91 4.69
CA GLU A 89 1.98 -18.63 5.80
C GLU A 89 1.19 -19.89 6.18
N THR A 90 -0.13 -19.79 6.31
CA THR A 90 -1.01 -20.94 6.59
C THR A 90 -1.05 -21.94 5.44
N GLY A 91 -1.01 -21.47 4.18
CA GLY A 91 -0.90 -22.32 3.00
C GLY A 91 0.44 -23.07 2.89
N GLN A 92 1.55 -22.46 3.32
CA GLN A 92 2.85 -23.14 3.41
C GLN A 92 2.92 -24.17 4.54
N GLN A 93 2.20 -23.96 5.64
CA GLN A 93 2.16 -24.91 6.76
C GLN A 93 1.31 -26.16 6.46
N HIS A 94 0.39 -26.11 5.50
CA HIS A 94 -0.50 -27.23 5.17
C HIS A 94 0.05 -28.19 4.09
N ARG A 95 1.37 -28.29 3.91
CA ARG A 95 1.98 -29.38 3.14
C ARG A 95 2.13 -30.59 4.07
N PRO A 96 1.28 -31.63 3.98
CA PRO A 96 1.46 -32.82 4.82
C PRO A 96 2.84 -33.44 4.54
N PRO A 97 3.54 -33.95 5.57
CA PRO A 97 4.76 -34.70 5.34
C PRO A 97 4.42 -35.89 4.45
N ALA A 98 5.15 -36.04 3.34
CA ALA A 98 5.06 -37.23 2.50
C ALA A 98 5.46 -38.43 3.38
N VAL A 99 4.47 -39.23 3.79
CA VAL A 99 4.70 -40.49 4.51
C VAL A 99 5.43 -41.41 3.54
N ALA A 100 6.74 -41.59 3.76
CA ALA A 100 7.52 -42.63 3.12
C ALA A 100 7.04 -43.99 3.65
N MET A 101 6.11 -44.63 2.94
CA MET A 101 5.86 -46.06 3.07
C MET A 101 6.88 -46.80 2.21
N GLU A 102 8.08 -47.03 2.75
CA GLU A 102 8.94 -48.10 2.24
C GLU A 102 8.56 -49.41 2.92
N GLY A 103 8.05 -50.33 2.12
CA GLY A 103 7.60 -51.65 2.52
C GLY A 103 8.75 -52.53 2.99
N ARG A 104 8.57 -53.15 4.16
CA ARG A 104 9.31 -54.35 4.55
C ARG A 104 8.67 -55.55 3.86
N GLY A 105 9.28 -56.01 2.77
CA GLY A 105 9.05 -57.34 2.21
C GLY A 105 9.84 -58.38 3.01
N LEU A 106 9.16 -59.46 3.37
CA LEU A 106 9.70 -60.72 3.92
C LEU A 106 10.26 -61.59 2.79
#